data_AF-A0A532TQJ1-F1
#
_entry.id   AF-A0A532TQJ1-F1
#
_cell.length_a   1.000
_cell.length_b   1.000
_cell.length_c   1.000
_cell.angle_alpha   90.00
_cell.angle_beta   90.00
_cell.angle_gamma   90.00
#
_symmetry.space_group_name_H-M   'P 1'
#
loop_
_entity.id
_entity.type
_entity.pdbx_description
1 polymer ?
#
loop_
_entity_poly.entity_id
_entity_poly.type
_entity_poly.pdbx_seq_one_letter_code
_entity_poly.pdbx_strand_id
1 'polypeptide(L)'
;MSLPSSEIFVPRFRDECLLSRGTEVRDLLRVREETVLYVQPCTSERGKLMANIELRSGETECIDSGTLCALLEIHRRRFSELKCSQNLGVAKLMWKGREISIFKNGKIKIQRALNREEIIRVANSVARLIWGAELCEICGQPALNCASGACGKCVQEERVSIELDELPNAELLRQSQINLQLARKAAPDEAERLLNMARYQALFFTIEAPRKEDAVPGLVLLAEALQSGVPPKS
;
A
#
# COMPACT_ATOMS: atom_id res chain seq x y z
N MET A 1 -16.92 -10.46 -26.22
CA MET A 1 -16.14 -10.10 -25.02
C MET A 1 -17.09 -10.20 -23.84
N SER A 2 -16.82 -11.08 -22.87
CA SER A 2 -17.58 -11.14 -21.63
C SER A 2 -17.40 -9.83 -20.86
N LEU A 3 -18.48 -9.25 -20.36
CA LEU A 3 -18.42 -8.06 -19.51
C LEU A 3 -17.52 -8.35 -18.29
N PRO A 4 -16.74 -7.37 -17.81
CA PRO A 4 -16.00 -7.53 -16.57
C PRO A 4 -17.00 -7.84 -15.45
N SER A 5 -16.63 -8.80 -14.60
CA SER A 5 -17.41 -9.15 -13.41
C SER A 5 -17.76 -7.88 -12.61
N SER A 6 -19.02 -7.73 -12.23
CA SER A 6 -19.45 -6.70 -11.28
C SER A 6 -18.95 -6.98 -9.86
N GLU A 7 -18.35 -8.15 -9.64
CA GLU A 7 -17.93 -8.65 -8.35
C GLU A 7 -16.44 -8.99 -8.32
N ILE A 8 -15.83 -8.86 -7.14
CA ILE A 8 -14.49 -9.37 -6.84
C ILE A 8 -14.55 -10.36 -5.68
N PHE A 9 -13.86 -11.49 -5.82
CA PHE A 9 -13.78 -12.52 -4.78
C PHE A 9 -12.53 -12.36 -3.93
N VAL A 10 -12.72 -11.83 -2.73
CA VAL A 10 -11.65 -11.63 -1.75
C VAL A 10 -11.63 -12.79 -0.76
N PRO A 11 -10.48 -13.41 -0.48
CA PRO A 11 -10.38 -14.41 0.58
C PRO A 11 -10.73 -13.80 1.93
N ARG A 12 -11.43 -14.57 2.79
CA ARG A 12 -11.56 -14.17 4.18
C ARG A 12 -10.21 -14.36 4.88
N PHE A 13 -9.82 -13.39 5.69
CA PHE A 13 -8.57 -13.42 6.44
C PHE A 13 -8.87 -13.67 7.93
N ARG A 14 -7.95 -14.32 8.65
CA ARG A 14 -8.01 -14.44 10.12
C ARG A 14 -8.08 -13.06 10.78
N ASP A 15 -8.80 -12.92 11.87
CA ASP A 15 -9.06 -11.62 12.51
C ASP A 15 -7.76 -10.93 12.96
N GLU A 16 -6.74 -11.70 13.34
CA GLU A 16 -5.43 -11.19 13.75
C GLU A 16 -4.50 -10.89 12.56
N CYS A 17 -4.89 -11.25 11.33
CA CYS A 17 -4.12 -10.94 10.14
C CYS A 17 -4.06 -9.42 9.93
N LEU A 18 -2.91 -8.95 9.45
CA LEU A 18 -2.71 -7.55 9.13
C LEU A 18 -3.71 -7.01 8.08
N LEU A 19 -4.23 -7.86 7.19
CA LEU A 19 -5.26 -7.48 6.21
C LEU A 19 -6.64 -7.27 6.84
N SER A 20 -6.96 -7.98 7.93
CA SER A 20 -8.21 -7.79 8.68
C SER A 20 -8.12 -6.59 9.61
N ARG A 21 -6.98 -6.42 10.29
CA ARG A 21 -6.76 -5.31 11.24
C ARG A 21 -6.61 -3.96 10.53
N GLY A 22 -5.92 -3.99 9.39
CA GLY A 22 -5.48 -2.83 8.63
C GLY A 22 -4.52 -1.89 9.36
N THR A 23 -4.01 -0.92 8.60
CA THR A 23 -3.07 0.08 9.11
C THR A 23 -3.60 1.48 8.83
N GLU A 24 -4.12 2.16 9.86
CA GLU A 24 -4.49 3.57 9.79
C GLU A 24 -3.85 4.37 10.92
N VAL A 25 -3.23 5.50 10.59
CA VAL A 25 -2.54 6.36 11.56
C VAL A 25 -3.53 7.02 12.51
N ARG A 26 -4.76 7.27 12.06
CA ARG A 26 -5.85 7.75 12.94
C ARG A 26 -6.18 6.75 14.04
N ASP A 27 -6.21 5.46 13.73
CA ASP A 27 -6.46 4.42 14.73
C ASP A 27 -5.32 4.36 15.74
N LEU A 28 -4.07 4.50 15.27
CA LEU A 28 -2.90 4.54 16.15
C LEU A 28 -2.94 5.75 17.11
N LEU A 29 -3.34 6.92 16.63
CA LEU A 29 -3.48 8.12 17.46
C LEU A 29 -4.55 7.99 18.54
N ARG A 30 -5.65 7.27 18.27
CA ARG A 30 -6.68 7.00 19.29
C ARG A 30 -6.16 6.10 20.40
N VAL A 31 -5.26 5.19 20.07
CA VAL A 31 -4.67 4.24 21.03
C VAL A 31 -3.47 4.88 21.75
N ARG A 32 -2.77 5.83 21.12
CA ARG A 32 -1.53 6.43 21.62
C ARG A 32 -1.39 7.89 21.16
N GLU A 33 -1.58 8.81 22.10
CA GLU A 33 -1.41 10.26 21.86
C GLU A 33 0.02 10.62 21.40
N GLU A 34 1.03 9.83 21.78
CA GLU A 34 2.45 10.05 21.46
C GLU A 34 2.87 9.58 20.05
N THR A 35 1.98 9.00 19.26
CA THR A 35 2.32 8.43 17.94
C THR A 35 2.82 9.48 16.95
N VAL A 36 2.46 10.75 17.14
CA VAL A 36 2.84 11.84 16.23
C VAL A 36 3.55 12.96 16.98
N LEU A 37 4.85 13.09 16.73
CA LEU A 37 5.65 14.19 17.27
C LEU A 37 5.72 15.35 16.26
N TYR A 38 5.08 16.48 16.60
CA TYR A 38 5.11 17.70 15.79
C TYR A 38 6.34 18.55 16.10
N VAL A 39 7.12 18.88 15.07
CA VAL A 39 8.30 19.76 15.19
C VAL A 39 8.10 20.99 14.32
N GLN A 40 8.34 22.18 14.88
CA GLN A 40 8.38 23.42 14.12
C GLN A 40 9.74 23.52 13.41
N PRO A 41 9.78 23.64 12.08
CA PRO A 41 11.04 23.64 11.33
C PRO A 41 11.79 24.97 11.47
N CYS A 42 13.09 24.95 11.15
CA CYS A 42 13.98 26.11 11.17
C CYS A 42 13.50 27.24 10.22
N THR A 43 14.08 28.43 10.35
CA THR A 43 13.66 29.71 9.74
C THR A 43 13.35 29.67 8.24
N SER A 44 13.94 28.75 7.48
CA SER A 44 13.73 28.55 6.03
C SER A 44 12.42 27.84 5.65
N GLU A 45 11.68 27.26 6.60
CA GLU A 45 10.38 26.61 6.36
C GLU A 45 9.26 27.19 7.25
N ARG A 46 9.34 28.50 7.52
CA ARG A 46 8.39 29.21 8.39
C ARG A 46 6.94 28.94 7.97
N GLY A 47 6.12 28.48 8.93
CA GLY A 47 4.70 28.17 8.73
C GLY A 47 4.39 26.74 8.27
N LYS A 48 5.42 25.89 8.10
CA LYS A 48 5.26 24.47 7.81
C LYS A 48 5.37 23.63 9.09
N LEU A 49 4.82 22.42 9.07
CA LEU A 49 4.95 21.43 10.14
C LEU A 49 5.74 20.20 9.68
N MET A 50 6.41 19.58 10.65
CA MET A 50 7.04 18.28 10.52
C MET A 50 6.39 17.31 11.50
N ALA A 51 6.25 16.05 11.09
CA ALA A 51 5.77 14.96 11.93
C ALA A 51 6.66 13.73 11.83
N ASN A 52 6.89 13.08 12.96
CA ASN A 52 7.37 11.70 13.02
C ASN A 52 6.22 10.82 13.49
N ILE A 53 5.92 9.76 12.74
CA ILE A 53 4.84 8.80 12.98
C ILE A 53 5.46 7.41 13.16
N GLU A 54 4.97 6.64 14.11
CA GLU A 54 5.37 5.24 14.31
C GLU A 54 4.19 4.32 14.02
N LEU A 55 4.29 3.46 12.99
CA LEU A 55 3.23 2.50 12.66
C LEU A 55 3.11 1.37 13.69
N ARG A 56 4.21 1.05 14.36
CA ARG A 56 4.30 0.04 15.41
C ARG A 56 5.28 0.54 16.47
N SER A 57 5.02 0.23 17.74
CA SER A 57 5.97 0.58 18.81
C SER A 57 7.10 -0.43 18.88
N GLY A 58 8.29 0.08 19.15
CA GLY A 58 9.51 -0.70 19.31
C GLY A 58 10.47 -0.55 18.14
N GLU A 59 11.69 -1.05 18.32
CA GLU A 59 12.77 -0.89 17.32
C GLU A 59 12.82 -2.05 16.31
N THR A 60 11.92 -3.03 16.43
CA THR A 60 11.90 -4.20 15.55
C THR A 60 11.49 -3.85 14.13
N GLU A 61 12.16 -4.45 13.15
CA GLU A 61 11.77 -4.36 11.75
C GLU A 61 10.33 -4.85 11.55
N CYS A 62 9.51 -4.04 10.89
CA CYS A 62 8.12 -4.36 10.63
C CYS A 62 7.72 -4.10 9.17
N ILE A 63 8.67 -3.72 8.32
CA ILE A 63 8.47 -3.51 6.88
C ILE A 63 9.55 -4.26 6.12
N ASP A 64 9.13 -5.10 5.16
CA ASP A 64 10.02 -5.72 4.20
C ASP A 64 10.52 -4.69 3.18
N SER A 65 11.84 -4.50 3.15
CA SER A 65 12.44 -3.41 2.37
C SER A 65 12.39 -3.66 0.86
N GLY A 66 12.44 -4.92 0.42
CA GLY A 66 12.31 -5.30 -0.98
C GLY A 66 10.92 -4.96 -1.52
N THR A 67 9.89 -5.42 -0.81
CA THR A 67 8.48 -5.15 -1.10
C THR A 67 8.18 -3.65 -1.02
N LEU A 68 8.73 -2.93 -0.03
CA LEU A 68 8.58 -1.49 0.07
C LEU A 68 9.08 -0.79 -1.21
N CYS A 69 10.31 -1.08 -1.64
CA CYS A 69 10.84 -0.46 -2.85
C CYS A 69 10.01 -0.81 -4.09
N ALA A 70 9.55 -2.05 -4.23
CA ALA A 70 8.70 -2.45 -5.34
C ALA A 70 7.37 -1.66 -5.36
N LEU A 71 6.70 -1.51 -4.22
CA LEU A 71 5.46 -0.72 -4.10
C LEU A 71 5.68 0.75 -4.47
N LEU A 72 6.76 1.35 -4.00
CA LEU A 72 7.09 2.74 -4.33
C LEU A 72 7.40 2.92 -5.82
N GLU A 73 8.07 1.96 -6.45
CA GLU A 73 8.35 1.99 -7.89
C GLU A 73 7.08 1.87 -8.74
N ILE A 74 6.11 1.03 -8.35
CA ILE A 74 4.78 0.97 -9.00
C ILE A 74 4.12 2.35 -9.00
N HIS A 75 4.26 3.11 -7.90
CA HIS A 75 3.67 4.44 -7.76
C HIS A 75 4.59 5.60 -8.18
N ARG A 76 5.77 5.31 -8.75
CA ARG A 76 6.85 6.29 -9.02
C ARG A 76 6.40 7.56 -9.73
N ARG A 77 5.47 7.44 -10.69
CA ARG A 77 4.95 8.57 -11.48
C ARG A 77 4.27 9.67 -10.66
N ARG A 78 3.99 9.42 -9.38
CA ARG A 78 3.36 10.38 -8.45
C ARG A 78 4.37 11.09 -7.55
N PHE A 79 5.64 10.70 -7.64
CA PHE A 79 6.73 11.30 -6.89
C PHE A 79 7.61 12.12 -7.84
N SER A 80 7.97 13.34 -7.43
CA SER A 80 8.97 14.12 -8.18
C SER A 80 10.38 13.59 -7.94
N GLU A 81 10.60 12.94 -6.80
CA GLU A 81 11.84 12.27 -6.42
C GLU A 81 11.52 10.98 -5.67
N LEU A 82 12.28 9.92 -5.92
CA LEU A 82 12.21 8.65 -5.19
C LEU A 82 13.61 8.04 -5.09
N LYS A 83 14.04 7.78 -3.86
CA LYS A 83 15.25 7.02 -3.52
C LYS A 83 14.85 5.93 -2.54
N CYS A 84 15.06 4.66 -2.88
CA CYS A 84 14.79 3.53 -2.00
C CYS A 84 16.04 2.67 -1.86
N SER A 85 16.43 2.36 -0.63
CA SER A 85 17.58 1.51 -0.33
C SER A 85 17.12 0.33 0.52
N GLN A 86 17.18 -0.87 -0.06
CA GLN A 86 16.84 -2.11 0.64
C GLN A 86 17.83 -2.37 1.78
N ASN A 87 19.12 -2.18 1.53
CA ASN A 87 20.20 -2.42 2.52
C ASN A 87 20.10 -1.48 3.72
N LEU A 88 19.81 -0.20 3.49
CA LEU A 88 19.65 0.78 4.57
C LEU A 88 18.26 0.71 5.22
N GLY A 89 17.30 0.01 4.61
CA GLY A 89 15.92 -0.04 5.08
C GLY A 89 15.26 1.33 5.12
N VAL A 90 15.54 2.19 4.14
CA VAL A 90 14.98 3.54 4.08
C VAL A 90 14.57 3.90 2.67
N ALA A 91 13.40 4.52 2.56
CA ALA A 91 12.94 5.19 1.36
C ALA A 91 12.74 6.67 1.63
N LYS A 92 13.10 7.51 0.67
CA LYS A 92 12.86 8.96 0.66
C LYS A 92 12.18 9.33 -0.64
N LEU A 93 11.10 10.09 -0.54
CA LEU A 93 10.34 10.52 -1.71
C LEU A 93 9.77 11.93 -1.53
N MET A 94 9.55 12.59 -2.67
CA MET A 94 8.89 13.89 -2.75
C MET A 94 7.48 13.70 -3.33
N TRP A 95 6.45 13.83 -2.51
CA TRP A 95 5.06 13.64 -2.93
C TRP A 95 4.25 14.91 -2.74
N LYS A 96 3.72 15.46 -3.86
CA LYS A 96 2.97 16.73 -3.88
C LYS A 96 3.75 17.87 -3.18
N GLY A 97 5.09 17.89 -3.22
CA GLY A 97 5.91 18.92 -2.55
C GLY A 97 6.21 18.68 -1.07
N ARG A 98 5.89 17.49 -0.53
CA ARG A 98 6.22 17.07 0.83
C ARG A 98 7.35 16.07 0.77
N GLU A 99 8.34 16.22 1.65
CA GLU A 99 9.40 15.22 1.82
C GLU A 99 8.92 14.16 2.79
N ILE A 100 8.94 12.90 2.35
CA ILE A 100 8.48 11.75 3.12
C ILE A 100 9.63 10.76 3.22
N SER A 101 9.99 10.37 4.43
CA SER A 101 10.94 9.28 4.69
C SER A 101 10.21 8.12 5.36
N ILE A 102 10.42 6.90 4.86
CA ILE A 102 9.84 5.65 5.38
C ILE A 102 11.00 4.76 5.80
N PHE A 103 10.96 4.22 7.01
CA PHE A 103 12.02 3.38 7.56
C PHE A 103 11.50 1.96 7.81
N LYS A 104 12.37 0.95 7.70
CA LYS A 104 12.02 -0.49 7.85
C LYS A 104 11.42 -0.87 9.21
N ASN A 105 11.63 -0.03 10.23
CA ASN A 105 11.04 -0.19 11.56
C ASN A 105 9.64 0.44 11.69
N GLY A 106 9.02 0.88 10.58
CA GLY A 106 7.67 1.46 10.61
C GLY A 106 7.62 2.95 10.92
N LYS A 107 8.77 3.63 11.08
CA LYS A 107 8.80 5.08 11.24
C LYS A 107 8.51 5.77 9.91
N ILE A 108 7.65 6.78 9.94
CA ILE A 108 7.35 7.67 8.81
C ILE A 108 7.64 9.11 9.24
N LYS A 109 8.50 9.81 8.51
CA LYS A 109 8.76 11.23 8.71
C LYS A 109 8.14 12.03 7.58
N ILE A 110 7.27 12.98 7.91
CA ILE A 110 6.65 13.90 6.96
C ILE A 110 7.16 15.31 7.24
N GLN A 111 7.68 15.98 6.23
CA GLN A 111 8.14 17.36 6.30
C GLN A 111 7.34 18.23 5.34
N ARG A 112 7.32 19.54 5.60
CA ARG A 112 6.67 20.56 4.76
C ARG A 112 5.14 20.46 4.65
N ALA A 113 4.48 19.92 5.67
CA ALA A 113 3.02 19.95 5.76
C ALA A 113 2.50 21.33 6.19
N LEU A 114 1.27 21.69 5.84
CA LEU A 114 0.67 23.00 6.20
C LEU A 114 0.04 22.98 7.60
N ASN A 115 -0.59 21.87 7.98
CA ASN A 115 -1.30 21.72 9.24
C ASN A 115 -1.38 20.25 9.68
N ARG A 116 -2.00 20.00 10.84
CA ARG A 116 -2.10 18.66 11.43
C ARG A 116 -3.03 17.76 10.60
N GLU A 117 -4.13 18.30 10.10
CA GLU A 117 -5.12 17.56 9.29
C GLU A 117 -4.50 17.02 8.01
N GLU A 118 -3.61 17.82 7.40
CA GLU A 118 -2.82 17.39 6.25
C GLU A 118 -1.84 16.28 6.61
N ILE A 119 -1.10 16.40 7.72
CA ILE A 119 -0.18 15.35 8.20
C ILE A 119 -0.92 14.03 8.32
N ILE A 120 -2.09 14.01 8.98
CA ILE A 120 -2.88 12.78 9.15
C ILE A 120 -3.33 12.20 7.82
N ARG A 121 -3.78 13.06 6.89
CA ARG A 121 -4.20 12.62 5.56
C ARG A 121 -3.05 11.99 4.77
N VAL A 122 -1.90 12.66 4.73
CA VAL A 122 -0.70 12.16 4.05
C VAL A 122 -0.22 10.87 4.73
N ALA A 123 -0.20 10.83 6.05
CA ALA A 123 0.21 9.66 6.82
C ALA A 123 -0.66 8.43 6.52
N ASN A 124 -1.99 8.58 6.47
CA ASN A 124 -2.90 7.51 6.08
C ASN A 124 -2.66 7.05 4.64
N SER A 125 -2.46 7.97 3.69
CA SER A 125 -2.14 7.61 2.30
C SER A 125 -0.79 6.87 2.19
N VAL A 126 0.23 7.29 2.96
CA VAL A 126 1.53 6.61 3.00
C VAL A 126 1.43 5.25 3.67
N ALA A 127 0.70 5.13 4.78
CA ALA A 127 0.47 3.85 5.46
C ALA A 127 -0.18 2.85 4.49
N ARG A 128 -1.23 3.25 3.77
CA ARG A 128 -1.88 2.39 2.76
C ARG A 128 -0.98 2.07 1.56
N LEU A 129 -0.15 3.02 1.12
CA LEU A 129 0.83 2.81 0.06
C LEU A 129 1.85 1.72 0.44
N ILE A 130 2.27 1.67 1.71
CA ILE A 130 3.28 0.71 2.18
C ILE A 130 2.69 -0.52 2.87
N TRP A 131 1.37 -0.57 3.06
CA TRP A 131 0.69 -1.65 3.79
C TRP A 131 1.05 -3.02 3.24
N GLY A 132 1.15 -3.16 1.91
CA GLY A 132 1.59 -4.39 1.26
C GLY A 132 2.96 -4.92 1.69
N ALA A 133 3.86 -4.03 2.16
CA ALA A 133 5.21 -4.34 2.62
C ALA A 133 5.30 -4.55 4.14
N GLU A 134 4.26 -4.20 4.90
CA GLU A 134 4.26 -4.42 6.34
C GLU A 134 4.24 -5.92 6.67
N LEU A 135 5.06 -6.31 7.64
CA LEU A 135 5.22 -7.69 8.09
C LEU A 135 4.06 -8.07 9.02
N CYS A 136 3.32 -9.10 8.62
CA CYS A 136 2.23 -9.62 9.42
C CYS A 136 2.75 -10.32 10.69
N GLU A 137 2.22 -9.96 11.86
CA GLU A 137 2.62 -10.52 13.16
C GLU A 137 2.34 -12.03 13.27
N ILE A 138 1.40 -12.57 12.48
CA ILE A 138 0.99 -13.97 12.52
C ILE A 138 1.90 -14.87 11.67
N CYS A 139 2.25 -14.43 10.46
CA CYS A 139 3.00 -15.27 9.52
C CYS A 139 4.43 -14.80 9.26
N GLY A 140 4.80 -13.59 9.71
CA GLY A 140 6.11 -12.99 9.48
C GLY A 140 6.40 -12.59 8.03
N GLN A 141 5.38 -12.65 7.16
CA GLN A 141 5.49 -12.32 5.74
C GLN A 141 4.88 -10.95 5.44
N PRO A 142 5.29 -10.27 4.36
CA PRO A 142 4.64 -9.04 3.89
C PRO A 142 3.14 -9.23 3.67
N ALA A 143 2.34 -8.19 3.90
CA ALA A 143 0.90 -8.25 3.72
C ALA A 143 0.48 -8.67 2.30
N LEU A 144 1.27 -8.39 1.26
CA LEU A 144 1.03 -8.91 -0.09
C LEU A 144 1.05 -10.44 -0.18
N ASN A 145 1.92 -11.11 0.59
CA ASN A 145 1.93 -12.57 0.67
C ASN A 145 0.73 -13.10 1.46
N CYS A 146 0.18 -12.30 2.37
CA CYS A 146 -1.11 -12.61 3.00
C CYS A 146 -2.25 -12.48 1.98
N ALA A 147 -2.25 -11.40 1.19
CA ALA A 147 -3.33 -11.04 0.28
C ALA A 147 -3.49 -12.05 -0.86
N SER A 148 -2.38 -12.59 -1.35
CA SER A 148 -2.36 -13.67 -2.34
C SER A 148 -2.53 -15.08 -1.76
N GLY A 149 -2.52 -15.22 -0.42
CA GLY A 149 -2.51 -16.52 0.25
C GLY A 149 -1.16 -17.26 0.24
N ALA A 150 -0.12 -16.70 -0.39
CA ALA A 150 1.21 -17.31 -0.45
C ALA A 150 1.84 -17.58 0.92
N CYS A 151 1.42 -16.88 1.97
CA CYS A 151 1.90 -17.13 3.34
C CYS A 151 1.40 -18.44 3.97
N GLY A 152 0.35 -19.08 3.41
CA GLY A 152 -0.22 -20.34 3.90
C GLY A 152 -0.89 -20.32 5.28
N LYS A 153 -0.91 -19.17 5.97
CA LYS A 153 -1.41 -19.06 7.36
C LYS A 153 -2.60 -18.13 7.55
N CYS A 154 -2.69 -17.05 6.76
CA CYS A 154 -3.63 -15.96 7.04
C CYS A 154 -4.98 -16.09 6.34
N VAL A 155 -5.03 -16.81 5.22
CA VAL A 155 -6.25 -17.00 4.41
C VAL A 155 -7.10 -18.14 5.00
N GLN A 156 -8.41 -17.94 5.01
CA GLN A 156 -9.41 -18.96 5.31
C GLN A 156 -9.98 -19.53 4.01
N GLU A 157 -10.60 -20.71 4.06
CA GLU A 157 -11.19 -21.35 2.86
C GLU A 157 -12.35 -20.53 2.27
N GLU A 158 -13.06 -19.78 3.11
CA GLU A 158 -14.17 -18.93 2.70
C GLU A 158 -13.70 -17.73 1.86
N ARG A 159 -14.44 -17.42 0.80
CA ARG A 159 -14.26 -16.21 -0.01
C ARG A 159 -15.53 -15.38 0.05
N VAL A 160 -15.36 -14.07 0.13
CA VAL A 160 -16.44 -13.10 0.15
C VAL A 160 -16.51 -12.45 -1.22
N SER A 161 -17.71 -12.42 -1.81
CA SER A 161 -17.96 -11.61 -2.99
C SER A 161 -18.21 -10.17 -2.55
N ILE A 162 -17.55 -9.23 -3.23
CA ILE A 162 -17.73 -7.79 -3.01
C ILE A 162 -18.23 -7.19 -4.32
N GLU A 163 -19.41 -6.57 -4.27
CA GLU A 163 -19.94 -5.82 -5.38
C GLU A 163 -19.10 -4.56 -5.61
N LEU A 164 -18.56 -4.42 -6.82
CA LEU A 164 -17.71 -3.29 -7.16
C LEU A 164 -18.47 -1.97 -7.09
N ASP A 165 -19.77 -1.94 -7.40
CA ASP A 165 -20.56 -0.71 -7.37
C ASP A 165 -20.78 -0.13 -5.96
N GLU A 166 -20.56 -0.94 -4.92
CA GLU A 166 -20.57 -0.49 -3.52
C GLU A 166 -19.23 0.14 -3.10
N LEU A 167 -18.17 -0.08 -3.88
CA LEU A 167 -16.84 0.41 -3.55
C LEU A 167 -16.60 1.83 -4.07
N PRO A 168 -16.03 2.71 -3.24
CA PRO A 168 -15.59 4.03 -3.69
C PRO A 168 -14.43 3.89 -4.68
N ASN A 169 -14.47 4.65 -5.77
CA ASN A 169 -13.46 4.59 -6.85
C ASN A 169 -13.33 3.19 -7.52
N ALA A 170 -14.39 2.39 -7.51
CA ALA A 170 -14.43 1.04 -8.07
C ALA A 170 -13.92 0.92 -9.51
N GLU A 171 -14.02 1.99 -10.29
CA GLU A 171 -13.51 2.02 -11.67
C GLU A 171 -12.00 1.69 -11.73
N LEU A 172 -11.21 2.11 -10.75
CA LEU A 172 -9.79 1.74 -10.68
C LEU A 172 -9.62 0.23 -10.52
N LEU A 173 -10.45 -0.41 -9.70
CA LEU A 173 -10.39 -1.84 -9.45
C LEU A 173 -10.89 -2.63 -10.67
N ARG A 174 -11.99 -2.18 -11.31
CA ARG A 174 -12.49 -2.74 -12.58
C ARG A 174 -11.43 -2.70 -13.67
N GLN A 175 -10.79 -1.55 -13.87
CA GLN A 175 -9.75 -1.41 -14.89
C GLN A 175 -8.53 -2.29 -14.59
N SER A 176 -8.17 -2.43 -13.31
CA SER A 176 -7.10 -3.33 -12.91
C SER A 176 -7.43 -4.79 -13.25
N GLN A 177 -8.64 -5.25 -12.97
CA GLN A 177 -9.10 -6.60 -13.32
C GLN A 177 -9.10 -6.83 -14.83
N ILE A 178 -9.60 -5.86 -15.60
CA ILE A 178 -9.59 -5.93 -17.07
C ILE A 178 -8.16 -6.08 -17.58
N ASN A 179 -7.24 -5.21 -17.12
CA ASN A 179 -5.84 -5.26 -17.53
C ASN A 179 -5.17 -6.58 -17.16
N LEU A 180 -5.45 -7.13 -15.97
CA LEU A 180 -4.96 -8.44 -15.55
C LEU A 180 -5.48 -9.57 -16.44
N GLN A 181 -6.76 -9.58 -16.77
CA GLN A 181 -7.37 -10.58 -17.65
C GLN A 181 -6.84 -10.50 -19.09
N LEU A 182 -6.62 -9.28 -19.60
CA LEU A 182 -6.03 -9.06 -20.92
C LEU A 182 -4.57 -9.52 -20.93
N ALA A 183 -3.80 -9.21 -19.88
CA ALA A 183 -2.39 -9.61 -19.78
C ALA A 183 -2.20 -11.12 -19.90
N ARG A 184 -3.10 -11.92 -19.30
CA ARG A 184 -3.08 -13.39 -19.36
C ARG A 184 -3.21 -13.96 -20.78
N LYS A 185 -3.70 -13.17 -21.73
CA LYS A 185 -3.95 -13.58 -23.12
C LYS A 185 -3.03 -12.86 -24.12
N ALA A 186 -2.24 -11.88 -23.65
CA ALA A 186 -1.44 -11.02 -24.49
C ALA A 186 -0.05 -11.62 -24.77
N ALA A 187 0.62 -11.10 -25.80
CA ALA A 187 2.03 -11.38 -26.04
C ALA A 187 2.90 -10.80 -24.90
N PRO A 188 4.11 -11.33 -24.62
CA PRO A 188 4.89 -10.98 -23.44
C PRO A 188 5.09 -9.48 -23.17
N ASP A 189 5.46 -8.71 -24.18
CA ASP A 189 5.74 -7.27 -24.03
C ASP A 189 4.45 -6.47 -23.74
N GLU A 190 3.33 -6.87 -24.36
CA GLU A 190 2.02 -6.27 -24.08
C GLU A 190 1.47 -6.72 -22.72
N ALA A 191 1.69 -7.98 -22.34
CA ALA A 191 1.31 -8.52 -21.05
C ALA A 191 1.99 -7.74 -19.92
N GLU A 192 3.29 -7.46 -20.02
CA GLU A 192 4.00 -6.68 -19.00
C GLU A 192 3.47 -5.24 -18.91
N ARG A 193 3.15 -4.60 -20.04
CA ARG A 193 2.50 -3.28 -20.03
C ARG A 193 1.17 -3.31 -19.30
N LEU A 194 0.33 -4.30 -19.59
CA LEU A 194 -0.99 -4.48 -18.97
C LEU A 194 -0.87 -4.81 -17.48
N LEU A 195 0.07 -5.67 -17.08
CA LEU A 195 0.36 -5.96 -15.67
C LEU A 195 0.80 -4.72 -14.92
N ASN A 196 1.65 -3.88 -15.50
CA ASN A 196 2.06 -2.61 -14.89
C ASN A 196 0.88 -1.64 -14.70
N MET A 197 -0.06 -1.60 -15.66
CA MET A 197 -1.30 -0.84 -15.50
C MET A 197 -2.17 -1.42 -14.38
N ALA A 198 -2.35 -2.74 -14.34
CA ALA A 198 -3.13 -3.43 -13.31
C ALA A 198 -2.56 -3.18 -11.90
N ARG A 199 -1.24 -3.36 -11.73
CA ARG A 199 -0.51 -3.09 -10.48
C ARG A 199 -0.70 -1.65 -10.02
N TYR A 200 -0.50 -0.68 -10.92
CA TYR A 200 -0.68 0.73 -10.59
C TYR A 200 -2.11 1.01 -10.12
N GLN A 201 -3.12 0.53 -10.86
CA GLN A 201 -4.52 0.82 -10.57
C GLN A 201 -4.99 0.19 -9.26
N ALA A 202 -4.59 -1.06 -8.99
CA ALA A 202 -4.89 -1.75 -7.74
C ALA A 202 -4.24 -1.05 -6.54
N LEU A 203 -2.97 -0.67 -6.65
CA LEU A 203 -2.28 0.09 -5.62
C LEU A 203 -2.91 1.47 -5.42
N PHE A 204 -3.28 2.16 -6.51
CA PHE A 204 -3.88 3.48 -6.43
C PHE A 204 -5.27 3.43 -5.79
N PHE A 205 -6.07 2.42 -6.10
CA PHE A 205 -7.32 2.15 -5.40
C PHE A 205 -7.09 1.95 -3.89
N THR A 206 -6.10 1.11 -3.52
CA THR A 206 -5.74 0.83 -2.12
C THR A 206 -5.43 2.12 -1.33
N ILE A 207 -4.67 3.04 -1.95
CA ILE A 207 -4.25 4.30 -1.32
C ILE A 207 -5.43 5.26 -1.11
N GLU A 208 -6.31 5.36 -2.11
CA GLU A 208 -7.41 6.34 -2.16
C GLU A 208 -8.73 5.82 -1.57
N ALA A 209 -8.82 4.54 -1.22
CA ALA A 209 -9.96 3.96 -0.51
C ALA A 209 -10.23 4.75 0.79
N PRO A 210 -11.48 5.14 1.12
CA PRO A 210 -11.76 5.99 2.26
C PRO A 210 -11.56 5.26 3.59
N ARG A 211 -11.88 3.96 3.65
CA ARG A 211 -11.68 3.09 4.81
C ARG A 211 -10.67 2.00 4.49
N LYS A 212 -9.97 1.49 5.51
CA LYS A 212 -9.01 0.38 5.36
C LYS A 212 -9.66 -0.92 4.87
N GLU A 213 -10.90 -1.20 5.24
CA GLU A 213 -11.63 -2.40 4.81
C GLU A 213 -11.88 -2.35 3.30
N ASP A 214 -12.22 -1.17 2.77
CA ASP A 214 -12.45 -0.94 1.34
C ASP A 214 -11.17 -1.07 0.51
N ALA A 215 -9.99 -0.97 1.13
CA ALA A 215 -8.70 -1.03 0.46
C ALA A 215 -8.19 -2.48 0.25
N VAL A 216 -8.69 -3.44 1.03
CA VAL A 216 -8.28 -4.86 0.97
C VAL A 216 -8.44 -5.46 -0.44
N PRO A 217 -9.55 -5.24 -1.18
CA PRO A 217 -9.67 -5.74 -2.55
C PRO A 217 -8.55 -5.26 -3.48
N GLY A 218 -8.08 -4.02 -3.29
CA GLY A 218 -6.95 -3.46 -4.01
C GLY A 218 -5.64 -4.21 -3.74
N LEU A 219 -5.35 -4.54 -2.48
CA LEU A 219 -4.17 -5.32 -2.11
C LEU A 219 -4.21 -6.75 -2.67
N VAL A 220 -5.38 -7.39 -2.65
CA VAL A 220 -5.57 -8.74 -3.22
C VAL A 220 -5.29 -8.72 -4.71
N LEU A 221 -5.89 -7.79 -5.45
CA LEU A 221 -5.69 -7.69 -6.89
C LEU A 221 -4.26 -7.29 -7.26
N LEU A 222 -3.64 -6.42 -6.44
CA LEU A 222 -2.23 -6.08 -6.58
C LEU A 222 -1.33 -7.31 -6.42
N ALA A 223 -1.59 -8.13 -5.40
CA ALA A 223 -0.82 -9.36 -5.17
C ALA A 223 -0.97 -10.35 -6.33
N GLU A 224 -2.19 -10.51 -6.86
CA GLU A 224 -2.45 -11.36 -8.04
C GLU A 224 -1.71 -10.85 -9.29
N ALA A 225 -1.69 -9.54 -9.52
CA ALA A 225 -0.98 -8.92 -10.64
C ALA A 225 0.55 -8.99 -10.51
N LEU A 226 1.08 -9.01 -9.28
CA LEU A 226 2.51 -9.22 -9.04
C LEU A 226 2.92 -10.68 -9.30
N GLN A 227 2.07 -11.64 -8.92
CA GLN A 227 2.31 -13.07 -9.16
C GLN A 227 2.14 -13.48 -10.61
N SER A 228 1.34 -12.75 -11.38
CA SER A 228 1.10 -13.03 -12.81
C SER A 228 2.24 -12.57 -13.73
N GLY A 229 3.38 -12.13 -13.17
CA GLY A 229 4.55 -11.69 -13.93
C GLY A 229 5.09 -12.76 -14.89
N VAL A 230 5.46 -12.34 -16.10
CA VAL A 230 6.20 -13.20 -17.04
C VAL A 230 7.60 -13.43 -16.43
N PRO A 231 8.08 -14.69 -16.32
CA PRO A 231 9.45 -14.93 -15.86
C PRO A 231 10.42 -14.16 -16.76
N PRO A 232 11.51 -13.59 -16.22
CA PRO A 232 12.49 -12.87 -17.02
C PRO A 232 12.98 -13.77 -18.16
N LYS A 233 13.09 -13.23 -19.38
CA LYS A 233 13.75 -13.93 -20.48
C LYS A 233 15.18 -14.24 -20.02
N SER A 234 15.49 -15.52 -19.84
CA SER A 234 16.83 -16.05 -19.59
C SER A 234 17.76 -15.81 -20.77
#